data_AF-A0A7R9DKW0-F1
#
_entry.id   AF-A0A7R9DKW0-F1
#
_cell.length_a   1.000
_cell.length_b   1.000
_cell.length_c   1.000
_cell.angle_alpha   90.00
_cell.angle_beta   90.00
_cell.angle_gamma   90.00
#
_symmetry.space_group_name_H-M   'P 1'
#
loop_
_entity.id
_entity.type
_entity.pdbx_description
1 polymer ?
#
loop_
_entity_poly.entity_id
_entity_poly.type
_entity_poly.pdbx_seq_one_letter_code
_entity_poly.pdbx_strand_id
1 'polypeptide(L)'
;MMPTTGPTKISGYIYEVWKELECLLNFTTDFKNSVDSYWGSKQPDGSWNGLIGMLLRREIDAAVTGLSTTHERRKVIDFTYTTYVRSCAIDIDGSIASQNYQHIRHLLAND
;
A
#
# COMPACT_ATOMS: atom_id res chain seq x y z
N MET A 1 -3.14 -17.09 14.60
CA MET A 1 -3.96 -15.86 14.73
C MET A 1 -5.41 -16.31 14.87
N MET A 2 -6.10 -15.90 15.93
CA MET A 2 -7.50 -16.28 16.18
C MET A 2 -8.44 -15.46 15.28
N PRO A 3 -9.48 -16.05 14.67
CA PRO A 3 -10.47 -15.30 13.90
C PRO A 3 -11.46 -14.62 14.86
N THR A 4 -11.52 -13.30 14.85
CA THR A 4 -12.54 -12.52 15.58
C THR A 4 -13.85 -12.55 14.78
N THR A 5 -14.80 -13.38 15.19
CA THR A 5 -16.14 -13.53 14.59
C THR A 5 -17.11 -12.44 15.08
N GLY A 6 -16.77 -11.17 14.83
CA GLY A 6 -17.67 -10.03 14.96
C GLY A 6 -17.62 -9.18 13.69
N PRO A 7 -18.65 -8.36 13.40
CA PRO A 7 -18.57 -7.41 12.28
C PRO A 7 -17.32 -6.56 12.47
N THR A 8 -16.41 -6.64 11.50
CA THR A 8 -15.14 -5.90 11.57
C THR A 8 -15.48 -4.41 11.52
N LYS A 9 -15.21 -3.71 12.62
CA LYS A 9 -15.36 -2.25 12.66
C LYS A 9 -14.20 -1.63 11.88
N ILE A 10 -14.48 -1.19 10.66
CA ILE A 10 -13.53 -0.46 9.81
C ILE A 10 -13.56 1.01 10.24
N SER A 11 -12.38 1.60 10.45
CA SER A 11 -12.24 3.00 10.86
C SER A 11 -10.86 3.53 10.48
N GLY A 12 -10.70 4.85 10.43
CA GLY A 12 -9.43 5.52 10.17
C GLY A 12 -9.53 6.59 9.09
N TYR A 13 -8.49 7.39 8.93
CA TYR A 13 -8.51 8.57 8.04
C TYR A 13 -8.96 8.25 6.61
N ILE A 14 -8.37 7.22 5.99
CA ILE A 14 -8.71 6.83 4.62
C ILE A 14 -10.14 6.26 4.52
N TYR A 15 -10.64 5.62 5.57
CA TYR A 15 -12.03 5.17 5.63
C TYR A 15 -13.01 6.35 5.66
N GLU A 16 -12.75 7.38 6.46
CA GLU A 16 -13.59 8.59 6.49
C GLU A 16 -13.59 9.30 5.12
N VAL A 17 -12.43 9.43 4.48
CA VAL A 17 -12.33 9.97 3.10
C VAL A 17 -13.14 9.13 2.11
N TRP A 18 -13.11 7.80 2.23
CA TRP A 18 -13.91 6.91 1.39
C TRP A 18 -15.41 7.08 1.62
N LYS A 19 -15.85 7.23 2.87
CA LYS A 19 -17.25 7.51 3.22
C LYS A 19 -17.74 8.85 2.64
N GLU A 20 -16.88 9.87 2.61
CA GLU A 20 -17.21 11.14 1.94
C GLU A 20 -17.36 10.95 0.42
N LEU A 21 -16.49 10.14 -0.21
CA LEU A 21 -16.61 9.81 -1.63
C LEU A 21 -17.91 9.05 -1.93
N GLU A 22 -18.31 8.09 -1.10
CA GLU A 22 -19.59 7.40 -1.22
C GLU A 22 -20.77 8.38 -1.22
N CYS A 23 -20.75 9.35 -0.32
CA CYS A 23 -21.78 10.39 -0.23
C CYS A 23 -21.80 11.30 -1.47
N LEU A 24 -20.63 11.80 -1.88
CA LEU A 24 -20.50 12.74 -2.99
C LEU A 24 -20.82 12.12 -4.35
N LEU A 25 -20.45 10.85 -4.55
CA LEU A 25 -20.59 10.14 -5.82
C LEU A 25 -21.79 9.19 -5.85
N ASN A 26 -22.53 9.09 -4.74
CA ASN A 26 -23.74 8.29 -4.58
C ASN A 26 -23.53 6.79 -4.91
N PHE A 27 -22.58 6.16 -4.23
CA PHE A 27 -22.36 4.71 -4.28
C PHE A 27 -22.28 4.09 -2.88
N THR A 28 -22.34 2.76 -2.82
CA THR A 28 -22.22 1.99 -1.58
C THR A 28 -21.12 0.95 -1.71
N THR A 29 -20.41 0.68 -0.62
CA THR A 29 -19.28 -0.27 -0.60
C THR A 29 -19.58 -1.51 0.20
N ASP A 30 -19.25 -2.67 -0.37
CA ASP A 30 -19.07 -3.93 0.35
C ASP A 30 -17.57 -4.17 0.54
N PHE A 31 -17.11 -4.12 1.80
CA PHE A 31 -15.69 -4.24 2.11
C PHE A 31 -15.26 -5.70 2.16
N LYS A 32 -14.26 -6.05 1.35
CA LYS A 32 -13.65 -7.38 1.31
C LYS A 32 -12.18 -7.31 1.70
N ASN A 33 -11.74 -8.30 2.47
CA ASN A 33 -10.32 -8.50 2.76
C ASN A 33 -9.64 -9.22 1.59
N SER A 34 -8.32 -9.04 1.44
CA SER A 34 -7.56 -9.87 0.51
C SER A 34 -7.65 -11.34 0.91
N VAL A 35 -7.93 -12.21 -0.05
CA VAL A 35 -8.06 -13.66 0.18
C VAL A 35 -6.79 -14.30 0.75
N ASP A 36 -5.63 -13.69 0.49
CA ASP A 36 -4.30 -14.17 0.85
C ASP A 36 -3.53 -13.19 1.75
N SER A 37 -4.18 -12.09 2.20
CA SER A 37 -3.56 -11.00 2.95
C SER A 37 -2.38 -10.29 2.26
N TYR A 38 -2.21 -10.47 0.94
CA TYR A 38 -1.17 -9.80 0.17
C TYR A 38 -1.67 -8.55 -0.54
N TRP A 39 -0.76 -7.59 -0.72
CA TRP A 39 -1.02 -6.37 -1.49
C TRP A 39 -1.10 -6.63 -3.00
N GLY A 40 -0.25 -7.54 -3.48
CA GLY A 40 -0.16 -7.92 -4.88
C GLY A 40 1.27 -7.84 -5.41
N SER A 41 1.71 -8.99 -5.92
CA SER A 41 3.01 -9.24 -6.52
C SER A 41 2.82 -10.10 -7.77
N LYS A 42 3.58 -9.79 -8.81
CA LYS A 42 3.61 -10.58 -10.04
C LYS A 42 4.24 -11.95 -9.74
N GLN A 43 3.57 -12.99 -10.17
CA GLN A 43 3.99 -14.37 -10.03
C GLN A 43 4.82 -14.82 -11.25
N PRO A 44 5.58 -15.93 -11.16
CA PRO A 44 6.37 -16.44 -12.28
C PRO A 44 5.56 -16.77 -13.54
N ASP A 45 4.28 -17.15 -13.37
CA ASP A 45 3.34 -17.43 -14.45
C ASP A 45 2.74 -16.16 -15.09
N GLY A 46 3.12 -14.97 -14.59
CA GLY A 46 2.62 -13.68 -15.05
C GLY A 46 1.33 -13.22 -14.36
N SER A 47 0.69 -14.06 -13.55
CA SER A 47 -0.48 -13.69 -12.76
C SER A 47 -0.11 -12.75 -11.60
N TRP A 48 -1.13 -12.14 -10.99
CA TRP A 48 -0.96 -11.35 -9.78
C TRP A 48 -1.79 -11.94 -8.64
N ASN A 49 -1.19 -11.96 -7.45
CA ASN A 49 -1.88 -12.31 -6.21
C ASN A 49 -2.40 -11.05 -5.49
N GLY A 50 -2.93 -11.21 -4.28
CA GLY A 50 -3.34 -10.09 -3.44
C GLY A 50 -4.43 -9.22 -4.03
N LEU A 51 -4.54 -8.00 -3.49
CA LEU A 51 -5.52 -7.00 -3.95
C LEU A 51 -5.38 -6.66 -5.44
N ILE A 52 -4.16 -6.61 -5.98
CA ILE A 52 -3.95 -6.38 -7.43
C ILE A 52 -4.52 -7.54 -8.24
N GLY A 53 -4.29 -8.78 -7.81
CA GLY A 53 -4.89 -9.95 -8.43
C GLY A 53 -6.42 -9.90 -8.41
N MET A 54 -7.00 -9.52 -7.27
CA MET A 54 -8.45 -9.37 -7.12
C MET A 54 -9.02 -8.29 -8.04
N LEU A 55 -8.34 -7.14 -8.20
CA LEU A 55 -8.71 -6.10 -9.17
C LEU A 55 -8.68 -6.63 -10.60
N LEU A 56 -7.60 -7.31 -10.99
CA LEU A 56 -7.45 -7.87 -12.34
C LEU A 56 -8.49 -8.95 -12.66
N ARG A 57 -8.88 -9.75 -11.66
CA ARG A 57 -9.95 -10.75 -11.76
C ARG A 57 -11.35 -10.18 -11.56
N ARG A 58 -11.48 -8.86 -11.33
CA ARG A 58 -12.76 -8.15 -11.09
C ARG A 58 -13.56 -8.69 -9.90
N GLU A 59 -12.86 -9.12 -8.85
CA GLU A 59 -13.45 -9.57 -7.59
C GLU A 59 -13.79 -8.39 -6.65
N ILE A 60 -13.08 -7.28 -6.86
CA ILE A 60 -13.25 -5.97 -6.21
C ILE A 60 -13.10 -4.87 -7.26
N ASP A 61 -13.81 -3.75 -7.06
CA ASP A 61 -13.77 -2.61 -7.97
C ASP A 61 -12.72 -1.56 -7.59
N ALA A 62 -12.36 -1.50 -6.31
CA ALA A 62 -11.37 -0.58 -5.78
C ALA A 62 -10.58 -1.20 -4.62
N ALA A 63 -9.30 -0.83 -4.50
CA ALA A 63 -8.45 -1.19 -3.37
C ALA A 63 -8.10 0.07 -2.56
N VAL A 64 -8.70 0.19 -1.38
CA VAL A 64 -8.55 1.35 -0.50
C VAL A 64 -7.50 1.03 0.57
N THR A 65 -6.23 1.30 0.27
CA THR A 65 -5.11 0.96 1.15
C THR A 65 -3.85 1.78 0.87
N GLY A 66 -2.85 1.70 1.75
CA GLY A 66 -1.51 2.26 1.55
C GLY A 66 -0.65 1.45 0.56
N LEU A 67 -1.18 1.14 -0.62
CA LEU A 67 -0.46 0.41 -1.65
C LEU A 67 0.61 1.31 -2.30
N SER A 68 1.88 0.91 -2.23
CA SER A 68 2.94 1.65 -2.91
C SER A 68 2.79 1.60 -4.43
N THR A 69 2.81 2.78 -5.05
CA THR A 69 2.75 2.96 -6.51
C THR A 69 4.10 2.63 -7.15
N THR A 70 4.26 1.40 -7.67
CA THR A 70 5.47 0.99 -8.40
C THR A 70 5.25 1.03 -9.91
N HIS A 71 6.33 1.01 -10.69
CA HIS A 71 6.25 0.95 -12.15
C HIS A 71 5.51 -0.31 -12.63
N GLU A 72 5.83 -1.47 -12.07
CA GLU A 72 5.20 -2.74 -12.45
C GLU A 72 3.70 -2.76 -12.14
N ARG A 73 3.27 -2.16 -11.03
CA ARG A 73 1.85 -2.09 -10.66
C ARG A 73 1.08 -1.13 -11.57
N ARG A 74 1.67 0.01 -11.95
CA ARG A 74 1.07 0.98 -12.89
C ARG A 74 0.81 0.41 -14.29
N LYS A 75 1.47 -0.68 -14.67
CA LYS A 75 1.21 -1.35 -15.96
C LYS A 75 -0.10 -2.13 -15.99
N VAL A 76 -0.63 -2.49 -14.82
CA VAL A 76 -1.74 -3.44 -14.69
C VAL A 76 -2.95 -2.86 -13.98
N ILE A 77 -2.79 -1.79 -13.22
CA ILE A 77 -3.89 -1.08 -12.55
C ILE A 77 -3.70 0.43 -12.65
N ASP A 78 -4.81 1.15 -12.63
CA ASP A 78 -4.84 2.61 -12.56
C ASP A 78 -4.83 3.07 -11.10
N PHE A 79 -3.95 4.02 -10.80
CA PHE A 79 -3.90 4.67 -9.49
C PHE A 79 -4.61 6.01 -9.58
N THR A 80 -5.42 6.34 -8.57
CA THR A 80 -5.87 7.72 -8.35
C THR A 80 -4.67 8.61 -8.00
N TYR A 81 -4.85 9.93 -8.04
CA TYR A 81 -3.80 10.85 -7.62
C TYR A 81 -3.29 10.48 -6.22
N THR A 82 -1.99 10.25 -6.11
CA THR A 82 -1.40 9.66 -4.91
C THR A 82 -1.68 10.54 -3.69
N THR A 83 -2.55 10.07 -2.80
CA THR A 83 -2.89 10.74 -1.54
C THR A 83 -1.78 10.66 -0.50
N TYR A 84 -0.78 9.80 -0.72
CA TYR A 84 0.44 9.67 0.08
C TYR A 84 1.70 9.89 -0.76
N VAL A 85 2.13 11.14 -0.88
CA VAL A 85 3.49 11.45 -1.34
C VAL A 85 4.36 11.53 -0.08
N ARG A 86 5.06 10.44 0.27
CA ARG A 86 6.10 10.52 1.31
C ARG A 86 7.48 10.26 0.71
N SER A 87 8.35 11.22 1.00
CA SER A 87 9.75 11.33 0.63
C SER A 87 10.56 10.06 0.96
N CYS A 88 11.59 9.84 0.14
CA CYS A 88 12.52 8.70 0.16
C CYS A 88 13.31 8.57 1.48
N ALA A 89 13.61 7.34 1.89
CA ALA A 89 14.69 7.01 2.82
C ALA A 89 15.75 6.17 2.08
N ILE A 90 17.03 6.48 2.31
CA ILE A 90 18.15 5.62 1.87
C ILE A 90 18.60 4.83 3.09
N ASP A 91 18.28 3.54 3.11
CA ASP A 91 18.75 2.62 4.14
C ASP A 91 19.99 1.87 3.63
N ILE A 92 21.10 1.96 4.36
CA ILE A 92 22.35 1.24 4.09
C ILE A 92 22.55 0.10 5.10
N ASP A 93 23.30 -0.93 4.71
CA ASP A 93 23.63 -2.06 5.57
C ASP A 93 24.32 -1.61 6.87
N GLY A 94 23.88 -2.16 8.00
CA GLY A 94 24.36 -1.75 9.34
C GLY A 94 25.85 -2.00 9.59
N SER A 95 26.45 -2.98 8.90
CA SER A 95 27.90 -3.24 8.99
C SER A 95 28.71 -2.17 8.26
N ILE A 96 28.20 -1.66 7.13
CA ILE A 96 28.81 -0.56 6.35
C ILE A 96 28.63 0.77 7.09
N ALA A 97 27.44 0.99 7.68
CA ALA A 97 27.14 2.19 8.45
C ALA A 97 28.05 2.31 9.70
N SER A 98 28.30 1.21 10.40
CA SER A 98 29.08 1.20 11.64
C SER A 98 30.56 1.50 11.39
N GLN A 99 31.15 1.01 10.30
CA GLN A 99 32.56 1.25 9.97
C GLN A 99 32.83 2.70 9.55
N ASN A 100 31.86 3.36 8.91
CA ASN A 100 32.01 4.71 8.38
C ASN A 100 31.27 5.78 9.19
N TYR A 101 30.74 5.42 10.36
CA TYR A 101 29.84 6.27 11.16
C TYR A 101 30.43 7.64 11.50
N GLN A 102 31.70 7.69 11.90
CA GLN A 102 32.37 8.95 12.25
C GLN A 102 32.59 9.86 11.04
N HIS A 103 32.80 9.29 9.85
CA HIS A 103 32.99 10.04 8.61
C HIS A 103 31.65 10.58 8.07
N ILE A 104 30.59 9.77 8.13
CA ILE A 104 29.23 10.16 7.73
C ILE A 104 28.68 11.27 8.64
N ARG A 105 28.97 11.24 9.94
CA ARG A 105 28.53 12.28 10.89
C ARG A 105 29.16 13.64 10.61
N HIS A 106 30.38 13.71 10.07
CA HIS A 106 31.03 14.98 9.71
C HIS A 106 30.43 15.61 8.44
N LEU A 107 29.97 14.79 7.50
CA LEU A 107 29.31 15.25 6.27
C LEU A 107 27.90 15.79 6.52
N LEU A 108 27.19 15.25 7.52
CA LEU A 108 25.83 15.64 7.88
C LEU A 108 25.75 16.76 8.93
N ALA A 109 26.87 17.18 9.49
CA ALA A 109 26.93 18.21 10.54
C ALA A 109 27.34 19.60 10.02
N ASN A 110 27.56 19.75 8.70
CA ASN A 110 27.96 21.00 8.06
C ASN A 110 26.91 21.56 7.09
N ASP A 111 25.64 21.17 7.24
CA ASP A 111 24.47 21.86 6.67
C ASP A 111 23.54 22.33 7.81
#